data_AF-A0A2L0EQA3-F1
#
_entry.id   AF-A0A2L0EQA3-F1
#
_cell.length_a   1.000
_cell.length_b   1.000
_cell.length_c   1.000
_cell.angle_alpha   90.00
_cell.angle_beta   90.00
_cell.angle_gamma   90.00
#
_symmetry.space_group_name_H-M   'P 1'
#
loop_
_entity.id
_entity.type
_entity.pdbx_description
1 polymer ?
#
loop_
_entity_poly.entity_id
_entity_poly.type
_entity_poly.pdbx_seq_one_letter_code
_entity_poly.pdbx_strand_id
1 'polypeptide(L)'
;MEKRVVLVLGGLVLGAALALVTGRGRAQVAAPGVDARRWEQDCEQTHGVDEARALAKARGESGWELVALDAGVMCFKRPAPPPPKPADPWPGY
;
A
#
# COMPACT_ATOMS: atom_id res chain seq x y z
N MET A 1 18.49 -39.34 -20.38
CA MET A 1 17.29 -38.82 -19.70
C MET A 1 17.62 -38.07 -18.41
N GLU A 2 18.68 -38.46 -17.69
CA GLU A 2 19.06 -37.90 -16.38
C GLU A 2 19.28 -36.38 -16.35
N LYS A 3 19.92 -35.79 -17.37
CA LYS A 3 20.18 -34.33 -17.42
C LYS A 3 18.89 -33.49 -17.42
N ARG A 4 17.81 -33.98 -18.02
CA ARG A 4 16.51 -33.28 -18.03
C ARG A 4 15.82 -33.38 -16.67
N VAL A 5 15.96 -34.52 -15.99
CA VAL A 5 15.42 -34.74 -14.65
C VAL A 5 16.10 -33.84 -13.62
N VAL A 6 17.44 -33.69 -13.70
CA VAL A 6 18.20 -32.79 -12.81
C VAL A 6 17.79 -31.33 -13.00
N LEU A 7 17.58 -30.88 -14.23
CA LEU A 7 17.14 -29.50 -14.51
C LEU A 7 15.73 -29.22 -13.97
N VAL A 8 14.80 -30.16 -14.13
CA VAL A 8 13.43 -30.03 -13.63
C VAL A 8 13.39 -30.01 -12.11
N LEU A 9 14.14 -30.92 -11.46
CA LEU A 9 14.22 -30.97 -10.00
C LEU A 9 14.93 -29.75 -9.42
N GLY A 10 16.01 -29.28 -10.06
CA GLY A 10 16.70 -28.06 -9.65
C GLY A 10 15.81 -26.81 -9.75
N GLY A 11 15.04 -26.69 -10.85
CA GLY A 11 14.07 -25.60 -11.00
C GLY A 11 12.95 -25.65 -9.96
N LEU A 12 12.45 -26.84 -9.62
CA LEU A 12 11.40 -27.02 -8.62
C LEU A 12 11.88 -26.59 -7.22
N VAL A 13 13.09 -26.99 -6.84
CA VAL A 13 13.68 -26.64 -5.53
C VAL A 13 13.94 -25.14 -5.45
N LEU A 14 14.46 -24.53 -6.50
CA LEU A 14 14.73 -23.09 -6.53
C LEU A 14 13.42 -22.27 -6.47
N GLY A 15 12.38 -22.70 -7.19
CA GLY A 15 11.06 -22.07 -7.13
C GLY A 15 10.41 -22.14 -5.74
N ALA A 16 10.52 -23.29 -5.07
CA ALA A 16 10.01 -23.46 -3.70
C ALA A 16 10.76 -22.59 -2.69
N ALA A 17 12.09 -22.46 -2.84
CA ALA A 17 12.89 -21.59 -1.97
C ALA A 17 12.53 -20.11 -2.15
N LEU A 18 12.32 -19.65 -3.39
CA LEU A 18 11.92 -18.27 -3.67
C LEU A 18 10.53 -17.93 -3.12
N ALA A 19 9.57 -18.86 -3.19
CA ALA A 19 8.23 -18.68 -2.63
C ALA A 19 8.21 -18.53 -1.09
N LEU A 20 9.23 -19.05 -0.40
CA LEU A 20 9.39 -18.89 1.05
C LEU A 20 10.02 -17.53 1.43
N VAL A 21 10.80 -16.92 0.54
CA VAL A 21 11.46 -15.62 0.76
C VAL A 21 10.51 -14.45 0.48
N THR A 22 9.53 -14.63 -0.42
CA THR A 22 8.45 -13.66 -0.60
C THR A 22 7.55 -13.69 0.63
N GLY A 23 7.79 -12.74 1.55
CA GLY A 23 7.06 -12.58 2.80
C GLY A 23 5.56 -12.70 2.61
N ARG A 24 4.89 -13.39 3.53
CA ARG A 24 3.44 -13.57 3.55
C ARG A 24 2.74 -12.21 3.61
N GLY A 25 2.37 -11.65 2.46
CA GLY A 25 1.41 -10.57 2.39
C GLY A 25 0.03 -11.11 2.76
N ARG A 26 -0.49 -10.74 3.92
CA ARG A 26 -1.91 -10.99 4.24
C ARG A 26 -2.74 -10.04 3.39
N ALA A 27 -3.40 -10.55 2.35
CA ALA A 27 -4.51 -9.85 1.75
C ALA A 27 -5.66 -9.82 2.77
N GLN A 28 -5.85 -8.68 3.43
CA GLN A 28 -7.02 -8.46 4.28
C GLN A 28 -8.20 -8.10 3.38
N VAL A 29 -9.10 -9.07 3.16
CA VAL A 29 -10.43 -8.78 2.61
C VAL A 29 -11.21 -8.11 3.74
N ALA A 30 -11.53 -6.82 3.60
CA ALA A 30 -12.37 -6.11 4.54
C ALA A 30 -13.80 -6.71 4.49
N ALA A 31 -14.30 -7.17 5.63
CA ALA A 31 -15.70 -7.55 5.79
C ALA A 31 -16.58 -6.29 5.61
N PRO A 32 -17.68 -6.35 4.83
CA PRO A 32 -18.57 -5.21 4.70
C PRO A 32 -19.43 -5.12 5.95
N GLY A 33 -19.24 -4.08 6.77
CA GLY A 33 -20.19 -3.77 7.84
C GLY A 33 -19.58 -3.38 9.18
N VAL A 34 -18.85 -2.27 9.20
CA VAL A 34 -18.77 -1.28 10.29
C VAL A 34 -18.37 0.00 9.55
N ASP A 35 -18.92 1.17 9.87
CA ASP A 35 -18.54 2.46 9.29
C ASP A 35 -17.04 2.52 9.01
N ALA A 36 -16.65 2.17 7.78
CA ALA A 36 -15.27 1.89 7.49
C ALA A 36 -14.64 3.25 7.41
N ARG A 37 -13.96 3.67 8.48
CA ARG A 37 -13.18 4.90 8.50
C ARG A 37 -12.35 4.89 7.22
N ARG A 38 -12.71 5.78 6.30
CA ARG A 38 -12.06 5.86 5.00
C ARG A 38 -10.71 6.54 5.21
N TRP A 39 -9.72 6.08 4.48
CA TRP A 39 -8.37 6.60 4.53
C TRP A 39 -7.97 7.04 3.12
N GLU A 40 -7.27 8.16 3.06
CA GLU A 40 -6.49 8.55 1.89
C GLU A 40 -5.05 8.10 2.14
N GLN A 41 -4.42 7.56 1.10
CA GLN A 41 -3.02 7.18 1.09
C GLN A 41 -2.34 7.85 -0.10
N ASP A 42 -1.13 8.36 0.12
CA ASP A 42 -0.32 8.96 -0.93
C ASP A 42 1.14 8.59 -0.73
N CYS A 43 1.85 8.31 -1.82
CA CYS A 43 3.24 7.86 -1.81
C CYS A 43 4.05 8.68 -2.80
N GLU A 44 5.21 9.15 -2.35
CA GLU A 44 6.06 10.06 -3.11
C GLU A 44 7.52 9.61 -3.02
N GLN A 45 8.23 9.63 -4.15
CA GLN A 45 9.64 9.27 -4.21
C GLN A 45 10.48 10.49 -3.84
N THR A 46 11.54 10.25 -3.07
CA THR A 46 12.50 11.25 -2.63
C THR A 46 13.90 10.78 -2.98
N HIS A 47 14.77 11.72 -3.35
CA HIS A 47 16.11 11.45 -3.86
C HIS A 47 17.22 11.84 -2.87
N GLY A 48 16.85 12.31 -1.67
CA GLY A 48 17.80 12.69 -0.64
C GLY A 48 17.15 12.96 0.72
N VAL A 49 18.00 13.04 1.75
CA VAL A 49 17.56 13.22 3.14
C VAL A 49 16.87 14.58 3.35
N ASP A 50 17.37 15.64 2.72
CA ASP A 50 16.78 16.98 2.87
C ASP A 50 15.39 17.07 2.25
N GLU A 51 15.20 16.46 1.09
CA GLU A 51 13.91 16.36 0.41
C GLU A 51 12.92 15.52 1.24
N ALA A 52 13.34 14.33 1.69
CA ALA A 52 12.54 13.48 2.56
C ALA A 52 12.13 14.19 3.85
N ARG A 53 13.04 14.97 4.45
CA ARG A 53 12.76 15.77 5.65
C ARG A 53 11.76 16.88 5.37
N ALA A 54 11.92 17.61 4.26
CA ALA A 54 11.00 18.67 3.87
C ALA A 54 9.59 18.12 3.59
N LEU A 55 9.50 17.00 2.87
CA LEU A 55 8.26 16.32 2.57
C LEU A 55 7.57 15.82 3.85
N ALA A 56 8.29 15.12 4.72
CA ALA A 56 7.75 14.62 5.98
C ALA A 56 7.20 15.74 6.86
N LYS A 57 7.91 16.87 6.93
CA LYS A 57 7.44 18.06 7.66
C LYS A 57 6.15 18.61 7.07
N ALA A 58 6.11 18.87 5.77
CA ALA A 58 4.94 19.44 5.09
C ALA A 58 3.71 18.54 5.20
N ARG A 59 3.90 17.22 5.07
CA ARG A 59 2.85 16.20 5.25
C ARG A 59 2.34 16.20 6.69
N GLY A 60 3.24 16.19 7.68
CA GLY A 60 2.88 16.22 9.10
C GLY A 60 2.07 17.46 9.49
N GLU A 61 2.47 18.65 9.00
CA GLU A 61 1.72 19.90 9.18
C GLU A 61 0.33 19.87 8.53
N SER A 62 0.17 19.07 7.48
CA SER A 62 -1.09 18.86 6.75
C SER A 62 -1.94 17.70 7.30
N GLY A 63 -1.56 17.14 8.46
CA GLY A 63 -2.29 16.06 9.14
C GLY A 63 -2.10 14.67 8.52
N TRP A 64 -1.08 14.50 7.68
CA TRP A 64 -0.69 13.19 7.15
C TRP A 64 0.29 12.49 8.10
N GLU A 65 0.12 11.18 8.27
CA GLU A 65 0.98 10.30 9.08
C GLU A 65 1.87 9.46 8.16
N LEU A 66 3.18 9.44 8.41
CA LEU A 66 4.12 8.56 7.70
C LEU A 66 3.87 7.11 8.12
N VAL A 67 3.64 6.22 7.14
CA VAL A 67 3.34 4.79 7.39
C VAL A 67 4.35 3.83 6.81
N ALA A 68 5.08 4.24 5.78
CA ALA A 68 6.16 3.44 5.22
C ALA A 68 7.24 4.35 4.61
N LEU A 69 8.48 3.88 4.72
CA LEU A 69 9.65 4.41 4.04
C LEU A 69 10.43 3.21 3.52
N ASP A 70 10.46 3.04 2.20
CA ASP A 70 11.18 1.96 1.54
C ASP A 70 11.74 2.42 0.20
N ALA A 71 13.00 2.08 -0.09
CA ALA A 71 13.69 2.42 -1.34
C ALA A 71 13.54 3.89 -1.80
N GLY A 72 13.56 4.84 -0.85
CA GLY A 72 13.40 6.28 -1.12
C GLY A 72 11.96 6.73 -1.36
N VAL A 73 10.98 5.84 -1.27
CA VAL A 73 9.55 6.15 -1.35
C VAL A 73 8.98 6.35 0.05
N MET A 74 8.33 7.50 0.26
CA MET A 74 7.65 7.84 1.50
C MET A 74 6.14 7.74 1.28
N CYS A 75 5.47 6.87 2.04
CA CYS A 75 4.03 6.72 2.00
C CYS A 75 3.39 7.28 3.26
N PHE A 76 2.33 8.05 3.06
CA PHE A 76 1.57 8.70 4.11
C PHE A 76 0.10 8.29 4.07
N LYS A 77 -0.58 8.34 5.21
CA LYS A 77 -2.05 8.20 5.29
C LYS A 77 -2.68 9.38 6.04
N ARG A 78 -3.96 9.61 5.78
CA ARG A 78 -4.82 10.44 6.64
C ARG A 78 -6.28 9.97 6.57
N PRO A 79 -7.13 10.31 7.54
CA PRO A 79 -8.56 10.08 7.42
C PRO A 79 -9.11 10.80 6.18
N ALA A 80 -9.87 10.08 5.35
CA ALA A 80 -10.53 10.68 4.21
C ALA A 80 -11.65 11.60 4.68
N PRO A 81 -11.93 12.70 3.97
CA PRO A 81 -13.06 13.56 4.27
C PRO A 81 -14.38 12.77 4.16
N PRO A 82 -15.41 13.20 4.91
CA PRO A 82 -16.73 12.61 4.78
C PRO A 82 -17.23 12.75 3.34
N PRO A 83 -18.02 11.78 2.84
CA PRO A 83 -18.56 11.89 1.49
C PRO A 83 -19.44 13.14 1.43
N PRO A 84 -19.56 13.78 0.25
CA PRO A 84 -20.54 14.82 0.07
C PRO A 84 -21.92 14.27 0.45
N LYS A 85 -22.71 15.09 1.15
CA LYS A 85 -24.10 14.72 1.44
C LYS A 85 -24.81 14.47 0.11
N PRO A 86 -25.62 13.40 -0.01
CA PRO A 86 -26.52 13.27 -1.14
C PRO A 86 -27.31 14.56 -1.29
N ALA A 87 -27.42 15.08 -2.52
CA ALA A 87 -28.30 16.20 -2.78
C ALA A 87 -29.72 15.82 -2.32
N ASP A 88 -30.44 16.77 -1.75
CA ASP A 88 -31.86 16.57 -1.44
C ASP A 88 -32.57 16.09 -2.72
N PRO A 89 -33.45 15.06 -2.63
CA PRO A 89 -34.21 14.62 -3.78
C PRO A 89 -34.88 15.83 -4.43
N TRP A 90 -34.68 16.01 -5.73
CA TRP A 90 -35.30 17.11 -6.47
C TRP A 90 -36.81 17.10 -6.19
N PRO A 91 -37.41 18.19 -5.67
CA PRO A 91 -38.83 18.27 -5.41
C PRO A 91 -39.52 18.48 -6.75
N GLY A 92 -39.56 17.45 -7.58
CA GLY A 92 -40.23 17.49 -8.87
C GLY A 92 -41.68 17.96 -8.70
N TYR A 93 -42.05 18.96 -9.50
CA TYR A 93 -43.41 19.25 -9.91
C TYR A 93 -43.56 18.85 -11.38
#